data_AF-W9KV84-F1
#
_entry.id   AF-W9KV84-F1
#
_cell.length_a   1.000
_cell.length_b   1.000
_cell.length_c   1.000
_cell.angle_alpha   90.00
_cell.angle_beta   90.00
_cell.angle_gamma   90.00
#
_symmetry.space_group_name_H-M   'P 1'
#
loop_
_entity.id
_entity.type
_entity.pdbx_description
1 polymer ?
#
loop_
_entity_poly.entity_id
_entity_poly.type
_entity_poly.pdbx_seq_one_letter_code
_entity_poly.pdbx_strand_id
1 'polypeptide(L)'
;MVHNWCNCVPNSANTELDAGAVLRTQKGMLQLITQAQSLAVCRIQSEARLNLCSPKEHNVDETAAKDNTNQTPSPQPSDNPNNNSDDNDNNKDKGKSSDDDKEEPAKKREGPYVDLGYSKYEGNVLESNIHEYLGIRYAKAPTGDLRWRAPEEPESTTGTLKAQEYAPYCPGVNDGLSSRIDEDCLFANVWTPANATSDSKLPVMVFFQSGGYIRNASPYVNGTQLISASNNNIIFVNFNYRVGMFGFLASKEVKEDGHLNAGLMDQRFLLNWIQKHIEEFGGDPEHVILHGESAGAGSVALQLVAYGGKDEGLFAGAIAESTFMPGLPNPDDLQYQFDRVVNATDCADADDTLKCLRGIKSTDLQAHNAKAPFDGRAYRSYFYWAPTTDGDMFPDLPSKLYEKGEFVKVPLLSGSCTNGMYLSPYSCYITNSILRGIQLCRQCRQLSPVHTLHAK
;
A
#
# COMPACT_ATOMS: atom_id res chain seq x y z
N MET A 1 50.76 28.72 9.02
CA MET A 1 49.82 28.82 10.16
C MET A 1 49.92 30.23 10.71
N VAL A 2 48.77 30.90 10.90
CA VAL A 2 48.59 32.32 11.27
C VAL A 2 48.87 33.34 10.13
N HIS A 3 48.08 34.43 10.13
CA HIS A 3 48.13 35.67 9.30
C HIS A 3 47.38 35.62 7.94
N ASN A 4 46.72 36.65 7.38
CA ASN A 4 46.41 38.04 7.76
C ASN A 4 45.48 38.66 6.68
N TRP A 5 44.70 39.69 7.08
CA TRP A 5 44.36 40.95 6.35
C TRP A 5 43.38 40.91 5.15
N CYS A 6 42.48 41.88 4.94
CA CYS A 6 42.65 43.34 4.99
C CYS A 6 41.38 44.17 5.33
N ASN A 7 41.61 45.39 5.82
CA ASN A 7 40.68 46.42 6.33
C ASN A 7 40.14 47.41 5.26
N CYS A 8 38.95 47.95 5.56
CA CYS A 8 38.36 49.32 5.50
C CYS A 8 38.91 50.45 4.55
N VAL A 9 38.11 51.11 3.66
CA VAL A 9 37.22 52.35 3.80
C VAL A 9 37.90 53.62 3.20
N PRO A 10 37.28 54.81 2.84
CA PRO A 10 35.98 55.25 2.23
C PRO A 10 36.11 56.31 1.08
N ASN A 11 34.99 56.74 0.46
CA ASN A 11 34.60 58.18 0.24
C ASN A 11 33.22 58.26 -0.49
N SER A 12 32.15 58.73 0.18
CA SER A 12 31.57 60.10 0.20
C SER A 12 30.82 60.48 -1.11
N ALA A 13 29.59 61.00 -1.15
CA ALA A 13 28.78 61.73 -0.19
C ALA A 13 27.27 61.74 -0.55
N ASN A 14 26.44 61.77 0.50
CA ASN A 14 25.19 62.53 0.77
C ASN A 14 24.13 62.81 -0.31
N THR A 15 22.89 62.42 -0.02
CA THR A 15 21.83 63.34 0.48
C THR A 15 20.75 62.56 1.28
N GLU A 16 20.44 63.08 2.48
CA GLU A 16 19.49 62.59 3.49
C GLU A 16 18.02 62.84 3.13
N LEU A 17 17.10 62.00 3.64
CA LEU A 17 16.08 62.45 4.61
C LEU A 17 15.31 61.27 5.24
N ASP A 18 14.97 61.51 6.51
CA ASP A 18 14.63 60.64 7.63
C ASP A 18 13.14 60.28 7.72
N ALA A 19 12.82 59.11 8.30
CA ALA A 19 11.53 58.83 8.96
C ALA A 19 11.57 57.50 9.74
N GLY A 20 12.31 57.46 10.83
CA GLY A 20 12.06 56.50 11.91
C GLY A 20 10.79 56.87 12.69
N ALA A 21 9.63 56.28 12.38
CA ALA A 21 8.44 56.30 13.27
C ALA A 21 7.29 55.32 12.92
N VAL A 22 7.51 54.05 12.53
CA VAL A 22 6.42 53.03 12.55
C VAL A 22 6.94 51.63 12.90
N LEU A 23 7.68 51.50 14.01
CA LEU A 23 8.20 50.20 14.47
C LEU A 23 7.94 49.95 15.97
N ARG A 24 6.76 50.38 16.47
CA ARG A 24 6.31 50.10 17.84
C ARG A 24 4.86 49.63 18.02
N THR A 25 4.16 49.20 16.97
CA THR A 25 2.76 48.71 17.11
C THR A 25 2.43 47.40 16.39
N GLN A 26 3.41 46.58 15.99
CA GLN A 26 3.15 45.24 15.44
C GLN A 26 3.92 44.08 16.11
N LYS A 27 4.61 44.32 17.23
CA LYS A 27 5.14 43.24 18.11
C LYS A 27 4.26 42.91 19.32
N GLY A 28 3.23 43.72 19.61
CA GLY A 28 2.32 43.48 20.74
C GLY A 28 1.12 42.57 20.45
N MET A 29 0.71 42.43 19.19
CA MET A 29 -0.52 41.70 18.84
C MET A 29 -0.29 40.23 18.46
N LEU A 30 0.95 39.86 18.10
CA LEU A 30 1.30 38.47 17.79
C LEU A 30 1.70 37.66 19.04
N GLN A 31 2.00 38.30 20.17
CA GLN A 31 2.34 37.61 21.42
C GLN A 31 1.12 37.28 22.30
N LEU A 32 -0.01 37.96 22.09
CA LEU A 32 -1.26 37.74 22.84
C LEU A 32 -2.14 36.62 22.23
N ILE A 33 -1.99 36.29 20.94
CA ILE A 33 -2.71 35.16 20.31
C ILE A 33 -2.01 33.83 20.62
N THR A 34 -0.68 33.81 20.72
CA THR A 34 0.09 32.59 21.04
C THR A 34 -0.03 32.18 22.51
N GLN A 35 -0.21 33.12 23.45
CA GLN A 35 -0.40 32.78 24.87
C GLN A 35 -1.82 32.33 25.22
N ALA A 36 -2.85 32.76 24.48
CA ALA A 36 -4.23 32.32 24.70
C ALA A 36 -4.50 30.88 24.23
N GLN A 37 -3.79 30.38 23.21
CA GLN A 37 -3.93 29.00 22.73
C GLN A 37 -3.14 27.99 23.58
N SER A 38 -2.01 28.38 24.16
CA SER A 38 -1.22 27.50 25.05
C SER A 38 -1.90 27.24 26.41
N LEU A 39 -2.72 28.17 26.92
CA LEU A 39 -3.44 27.99 28.18
C LEU A 39 -4.69 27.11 28.06
N ALA A 40 -5.30 27.01 26.87
CA ALA A 40 -6.44 26.12 26.61
C ALA A 40 -6.00 24.64 26.45
N VAL A 41 -4.82 24.39 25.89
CA VAL A 41 -4.26 23.04 25.72
C VAL A 41 -3.71 22.48 27.04
N CYS A 42 -3.18 23.33 27.94
CA CYS A 42 -2.74 22.90 29.27
C CYS A 42 -3.88 22.60 30.25
N ARG A 43 -5.10 23.13 30.05
CA ARG A 43 -6.24 22.87 30.95
C ARG A 43 -7.00 21.57 30.63
N ILE A 44 -6.90 21.08 29.38
CA ILE A 44 -7.55 19.82 28.96
C ILE A 44 -6.66 18.60 29.29
N GLN A 45 -5.34 18.78 29.41
CA GLN A 45 -4.42 17.69 29.80
C GLN A 45 -4.33 17.45 31.33
N SER A 46 -4.79 18.36 32.19
CA SER A 46 -4.82 18.14 33.64
C SER A 46 -6.02 17.33 34.14
N GLU A 47 -7.14 17.34 33.40
CA GLU A 47 -8.36 16.61 33.80
C GLU A 47 -8.34 15.13 33.37
N ALA A 48 -7.46 14.74 32.44
CA ALA A 48 -7.28 13.35 32.01
C ALA A 48 -6.23 12.56 32.83
N ARG A 49 -5.53 13.20 33.78
CA ARG A 49 -4.47 12.57 34.60
C ARG A 49 -4.91 12.11 36.00
N LEU A 50 -6.18 12.17 36.35
CA LEU A 50 -6.65 11.83 37.70
C LEU A 50 -7.28 10.44 37.89
N ASN A 51 -7.33 9.56 36.87
CA ASN A 51 -8.00 8.25 37.01
C ASN A 51 -7.19 6.99 36.65
N LEU A 52 -5.87 7.07 36.48
CA LEU A 52 -5.04 5.88 36.21
C LEU A 52 -3.71 5.94 36.95
N CYS A 53 -3.72 5.77 38.28
CA CYS A 53 -2.57 5.38 39.09
C CYS A 53 -3.06 4.92 40.47
N SER A 54 -3.03 3.61 40.72
CA SER A 54 -2.97 3.07 42.08
C SER A 54 -2.00 1.88 42.06
N PRO A 55 -0.95 1.85 42.91
CA PRO A 55 0.10 0.84 42.83
C PRO A 55 -0.31 -0.43 43.57
N LYS A 56 -0.11 -1.60 42.95
CA LYS A 56 0.10 -2.85 43.68
C LYS A 56 1.53 -3.30 43.43
N GLU A 57 2.31 -3.27 44.51
CA GLU A 57 3.63 -3.88 44.64
C GLU A 57 3.52 -5.40 44.41
N HIS A 58 4.49 -6.01 43.72
CA HIS A 58 5.01 -7.32 44.09
C HIS A 58 6.45 -7.53 43.59
N ASN A 59 7.26 -8.03 44.52
CA ASN A 59 8.70 -8.24 44.47
C ASN A 59 9.14 -9.17 43.32
N VAL A 60 10.30 -8.86 42.78
CA VAL A 60 11.11 -9.77 41.97
C VAL A 60 12.04 -10.52 42.92
N ASP A 61 12.03 -11.85 42.85
CA ASP A 61 13.10 -12.68 43.42
C ASP A 61 13.64 -13.59 42.30
N GLU A 62 14.97 -13.60 42.18
CA GLU A 62 15.73 -14.42 41.25
C GLU A 62 15.75 -15.88 41.73
N THR A 63 15.66 -16.87 40.83
CA THR A 63 16.53 -18.07 40.85
C THR A 63 16.33 -19.00 39.65
N ALA A 64 17.46 -19.27 39.01
CA ALA A 64 17.95 -20.43 38.24
C ALA A 64 17.10 -21.71 37.99
N ALA A 65 17.35 -22.25 36.78
CA ALA A 65 17.73 -23.65 36.45
C ALA A 65 16.69 -24.66 35.88
N LYS A 66 17.04 -25.11 34.66
CA LYS A 66 17.15 -26.51 34.16
C LYS A 66 15.92 -27.37 33.80
N ASP A 67 16.03 -27.86 32.56
CA ASP A 67 15.79 -29.22 32.04
C ASP A 67 14.38 -29.87 31.98
N ASN A 68 14.17 -30.45 30.77
CA ASN A 68 13.68 -31.80 30.46
C ASN A 68 12.25 -32.04 29.91
N THR A 69 12.24 -32.31 28.59
CA THR A 69 11.74 -33.52 27.88
C THR A 69 10.26 -33.96 27.88
N ASN A 70 9.78 -34.16 26.64
CA ASN A 70 8.94 -35.24 26.07
C ASN A 70 7.64 -35.67 26.77
N GLN A 71 6.52 -35.65 26.04
CA GLN A 71 5.87 -36.84 25.46
C GLN A 71 4.47 -36.51 24.86
N THR A 72 4.25 -36.93 23.61
CA THR A 72 2.94 -37.22 22.99
C THR A 72 2.38 -38.54 23.55
N PRO A 73 1.05 -38.82 23.53
CA PRO A 73 0.42 -39.45 22.35
C PRO A 73 -1.10 -39.17 22.13
N SER A 74 -1.59 -39.51 20.93
CA SER A 74 -3.01 -39.71 20.52
C SER A 74 -3.41 -41.20 20.62
N PRO A 75 -4.61 -41.70 20.17
CA PRO A 75 -6.02 -41.23 20.21
C PRO A 75 -7.09 -42.31 20.61
N GLN A 76 -8.32 -41.84 20.95
CA GLN A 76 -9.68 -42.46 20.75
C GLN A 76 -10.10 -43.80 21.42
N PRO A 77 -11.40 -44.25 21.44
CA PRO A 77 -12.72 -43.63 21.14
C PRO A 77 -13.91 -43.96 22.12
N SER A 78 -15.08 -43.35 21.84
CA SER A 78 -16.50 -43.81 21.91
C SER A 78 -17.14 -44.39 23.20
N ASP A 79 -18.27 -43.80 23.65
CA ASP A 79 -19.63 -44.40 23.62
C ASP A 79 -20.69 -43.59 24.44
N ASN A 80 -21.90 -43.49 23.86
CA ASN A 80 -23.20 -43.07 24.45
C ASN A 80 -23.93 -44.38 24.94
N PRO A 81 -25.10 -44.47 25.65
CA PRO A 81 -26.23 -43.51 25.69
C PRO A 81 -27.18 -43.49 26.94
N ASN A 82 -28.20 -42.60 26.83
CA ASN A 82 -29.61 -42.68 27.31
C ASN A 82 -30.03 -42.46 28.79
N ASN A 83 -31.01 -41.55 28.98
CA ASN A 83 -32.40 -41.81 29.45
C ASN A 83 -33.21 -40.49 29.45
N ASN A 84 -34.36 -40.39 28.74
CA ASN A 84 -35.76 -40.59 29.21
C ASN A 84 -36.15 -39.67 30.39
N SER A 85 -37.29 -38.99 30.46
CA SER A 85 -38.60 -39.12 29.80
C SER A 85 -39.49 -37.93 30.23
N ASP A 86 -40.58 -37.65 29.50
CA ASP A 86 -41.96 -37.69 30.03
C ASP A 86 -42.94 -36.91 29.12
N ASP A 87 -43.94 -37.66 28.65
CA ASP A 87 -45.13 -37.24 27.93
C ASP A 87 -46.15 -36.53 28.84
N ASN A 88 -46.99 -35.67 28.25
CA ASN A 88 -48.43 -35.70 28.53
C ASN A 88 -49.25 -34.97 27.47
N ASP A 89 -50.12 -35.73 26.84
CA ASP A 89 -51.22 -35.31 25.96
C ASP A 89 -52.40 -34.74 26.76
N ASN A 90 -53.09 -33.74 26.20
CA ASN A 90 -54.54 -33.61 26.34
C ASN A 90 -55.18 -32.77 25.23
N ASN A 91 -56.35 -33.24 24.82
CA ASN A 91 -57.07 -32.96 23.57
C ASN A 91 -58.22 -31.95 23.79
N LYS A 92 -58.43 -30.99 22.87
CA LYS A 92 -59.73 -30.62 22.22
C LYS A 92 -59.86 -29.15 21.76
N ASP A 93 -59.97 -29.03 20.44
CA ASP A 93 -61.11 -28.45 19.68
C ASP A 93 -61.24 -26.92 19.45
N LYS A 94 -61.58 -26.62 18.17
CA LYS A 94 -62.11 -25.39 17.54
C LYS A 94 -61.16 -24.26 17.09
N GLY A 95 -61.18 -24.00 15.76
CA GLY A 95 -61.14 -22.64 15.23
C GLY A 95 -60.40 -22.46 13.90
N LYS A 96 -61.15 -22.30 12.81
CA LYS A 96 -60.72 -21.76 11.50
C LYS A 96 -59.91 -20.45 11.65
N SER A 97 -58.77 -20.36 10.98
CA SER A 97 -58.38 -19.18 10.20
C SER A 97 -57.32 -19.58 9.18
N SER A 98 -57.58 -19.22 7.92
CA SER A 98 -56.58 -19.12 6.87
C SER A 98 -55.48 -18.15 7.27
N ASP A 99 -54.25 -18.42 6.84
CA ASP A 99 -53.42 -17.53 6.02
C ASP A 99 -52.01 -18.16 5.93
N ASP A 100 -51.80 -18.92 4.86
CA ASP A 100 -50.49 -19.42 4.44
C ASP A 100 -49.70 -18.26 3.81
N ASP A 101 -49.08 -17.42 4.65
CA ASP A 101 -48.02 -16.52 4.19
C ASP A 101 -46.75 -17.35 3.95
N LYS A 102 -46.68 -17.95 2.76
CA LYS A 102 -45.42 -18.44 2.20
C LYS A 102 -44.55 -17.21 1.92
N GLU A 103 -43.64 -16.92 2.84
CA GLU A 103 -42.50 -16.03 2.60
C GLU A 103 -41.78 -16.51 1.33
N GLU A 104 -41.96 -15.77 0.24
CA GLU A 104 -41.15 -15.89 -0.96
C GLU A 104 -39.69 -15.71 -0.55
N PRO A 105 -38.76 -16.63 -0.92
CA PRO A 105 -37.35 -16.43 -0.60
C PRO A 105 -36.93 -15.10 -1.21
N ALA A 106 -36.49 -14.16 -0.36
CA ALA A 106 -36.05 -12.83 -0.77
C ALA A 106 -35.14 -12.97 -2.00
N LYS A 107 -35.57 -12.39 -3.13
CA LYS A 107 -34.77 -12.33 -4.36
C LYS A 107 -33.35 -11.92 -3.96
N LYS A 108 -32.41 -12.84 -4.10
CA LYS A 108 -30.99 -12.58 -3.90
C LYS A 108 -30.67 -11.39 -4.81
N ARG A 109 -30.35 -10.22 -4.23
CA ARG A 109 -29.96 -9.06 -5.02
C ARG A 109 -28.72 -9.49 -5.80
N GLU A 110 -28.87 -9.68 -7.11
CA GLU A 110 -27.74 -9.90 -8.01
C GLU A 110 -26.76 -8.73 -7.82
N GLY A 111 -25.48 -9.04 -7.66
CA GLY A 111 -24.44 -8.03 -7.43
C GLY A 111 -24.28 -7.10 -8.63
N PRO A 112 -23.61 -5.95 -8.47
CA PRO A 112 -23.32 -5.07 -9.59
C PRO A 112 -22.36 -5.78 -10.55
N TYR A 113 -22.61 -5.65 -11.85
CA TYR A 113 -21.80 -6.27 -12.88
C TYR A 113 -20.92 -5.25 -13.59
N VAL A 114 -19.70 -5.65 -13.91
CA VAL A 114 -18.78 -4.90 -14.78
C VAL A 114 -18.22 -5.83 -15.85
N ASP A 115 -18.16 -5.37 -17.10
CA ASP A 115 -17.62 -6.13 -18.23
C ASP A 115 -16.35 -5.46 -18.72
N LEU A 116 -15.21 -6.14 -18.58
CA LEU A 116 -13.90 -5.60 -18.97
C LEU A 116 -13.49 -6.05 -20.38
N GLY A 117 -14.40 -6.67 -21.13
CA GLY A 117 -14.17 -7.25 -22.45
C GLY A 117 -13.50 -8.63 -22.39
N TYR A 118 -12.45 -8.80 -21.57
CA TYR A 118 -11.82 -10.11 -21.37
C TYR A 118 -12.55 -10.97 -20.34
N SER A 119 -13.26 -10.36 -19.40
CA SER A 119 -14.01 -11.07 -18.34
C SER A 119 -15.09 -10.16 -17.77
N LYS A 120 -16.21 -10.77 -17.37
CA LYS A 120 -17.29 -10.09 -16.65
C LYS A 120 -17.22 -10.45 -15.18
N TYR A 121 -17.37 -9.46 -14.30
CA TYR A 121 -17.29 -9.63 -12.85
C TYR A 121 -18.58 -9.20 -12.15
N GLU A 122 -18.98 -9.95 -11.13
CA GLU A 122 -20.05 -9.61 -10.18
C GLU A 122 -19.45 -9.18 -8.84
N GLY A 123 -19.70 -7.94 -8.42
CA GLY A 123 -19.22 -7.37 -7.15
C GLY A 123 -20.19 -7.56 -5.98
N ASN A 124 -19.94 -6.80 -4.89
CA ASN A 124 -20.85 -6.64 -3.76
C ASN A 124 -21.50 -5.24 -3.77
N VAL A 125 -22.74 -5.15 -3.29
CA VAL A 125 -23.40 -3.88 -2.95
C VAL A 125 -23.25 -3.63 -1.45
N LEU A 126 -22.61 -2.54 -1.07
CA LEU A 126 -22.48 -2.13 0.33
C LEU A 126 -23.63 -1.21 0.77
N GLU A 127 -23.95 -1.20 2.06
CA GLU A 127 -24.96 -0.30 2.65
C GLU A 127 -24.62 1.19 2.48
N SER A 128 -23.35 1.51 2.24
CA SER A 128 -22.81 2.86 2.05
C SER A 128 -23.06 3.47 0.66
N ASN A 129 -23.92 2.86 -0.18
CA ASN A 129 -24.10 3.20 -1.60
C ASN A 129 -22.78 3.15 -2.38
N ILE A 130 -21.98 2.12 -2.10
CA ILE A 130 -20.70 1.85 -2.76
C ILE A 130 -20.75 0.41 -3.27
N HIS A 131 -20.29 0.20 -4.50
CA HIS A 131 -20.01 -1.11 -5.03
C HIS A 131 -18.54 -1.46 -4.80
N GLU A 132 -18.28 -2.70 -4.40
CA GLU A 132 -16.92 -3.23 -4.30
C GLU A 132 -16.74 -4.44 -5.21
N TYR A 133 -15.60 -4.48 -5.89
CA TYR A 133 -15.17 -5.58 -6.74
C TYR A 133 -13.81 -6.04 -6.24
N LEU A 134 -13.77 -7.21 -5.62
CA LEU A 134 -12.60 -7.76 -4.94
C LEU A 134 -12.03 -8.94 -5.73
N GLY A 135 -10.71 -9.01 -5.90
CA GLY A 135 -10.04 -10.12 -6.56
C GLY A 135 -10.13 -10.10 -8.10
N ILE A 136 -10.18 -8.91 -8.71
CA ILE A 136 -10.12 -8.78 -10.18
C ILE A 136 -8.70 -9.10 -10.65
N ARG A 137 -8.55 -10.10 -11.52
CA ARG A 137 -7.25 -10.45 -12.10
C ARG A 137 -6.85 -9.39 -13.12
N TYR A 138 -5.79 -8.61 -12.83
CA TYR A 138 -5.30 -7.61 -13.77
C TYR A 138 -4.17 -8.13 -14.67
N ALA A 139 -3.53 -9.25 -14.31
CA ALA A 139 -2.50 -9.92 -15.11
C ALA A 139 -2.53 -11.45 -14.93
N LYS A 140 -1.90 -12.20 -15.85
CA LYS A 140 -1.75 -13.66 -15.69
C LYS A 140 -1.04 -14.01 -14.39
N ALA A 141 -1.32 -15.21 -13.87
CA ALA A 141 -0.61 -15.75 -12.72
C ALA A 141 0.90 -15.83 -13.04
N PRO A 142 1.79 -15.19 -12.25
CA PRO A 142 3.22 -15.13 -12.54
C PRO A 142 3.95 -16.40 -12.08
N THR A 143 3.41 -17.56 -12.41
CA THR A 143 3.88 -18.89 -12.01
C THR A 143 4.60 -19.59 -13.16
N GLY A 144 5.35 -20.66 -12.85
CA GLY A 144 6.06 -21.45 -13.85
C GLY A 144 6.99 -20.57 -14.71
N ASP A 145 6.82 -20.62 -16.03
CA ASP A 145 7.65 -19.84 -16.96
C ASP A 145 7.49 -18.32 -16.82
N LEU A 146 6.36 -17.84 -16.28
CA LEU A 146 6.11 -16.41 -16.05
C LEU A 146 6.82 -15.87 -14.79
N ARG A 147 7.49 -16.72 -14.00
CA ARG A 147 8.31 -16.23 -12.88
C ARG A 147 9.45 -15.36 -13.39
N TRP A 148 9.62 -14.22 -12.70
CA TRP A 148 10.59 -13.18 -13.02
C TRP A 148 10.51 -12.65 -14.46
N ARG A 149 9.35 -12.79 -15.12
CA ARG A 149 9.04 -12.08 -16.38
C ARG A 149 8.13 -10.89 -16.10
N ALA A 150 8.07 -9.96 -17.06
CA ALA A 150 7.06 -8.90 -17.04
C ALA A 150 5.64 -9.51 -17.05
N PRO A 151 4.63 -8.84 -16.47
CA PRO A 151 3.26 -9.33 -16.47
C PRO A 151 2.67 -9.38 -17.88
N GLU A 152 1.74 -10.32 -18.09
CA GLU A 152 0.99 -10.47 -19.34
C GLU A 152 -0.51 -10.25 -19.12
N GLU A 153 -1.22 -9.94 -20.20
CA GLU A 153 -2.67 -9.74 -20.18
C GLU A 153 -3.41 -10.99 -19.66
N PRO A 154 -4.41 -10.81 -18.78
CA PRO A 154 -5.16 -11.93 -18.22
C PRO A 154 -5.88 -12.73 -19.32
N GLU A 155 -6.03 -14.03 -19.10
CA GLU A 155 -6.78 -14.89 -20.01
C GLU A 155 -8.26 -14.46 -20.07
N SER A 156 -8.83 -14.48 -21.28
CA SER A 156 -10.26 -14.23 -21.45
C SER A 156 -11.07 -15.38 -20.88
N THR A 157 -12.14 -15.06 -20.15
CA THR A 157 -13.04 -16.06 -19.56
C THR A 157 -14.45 -15.92 -20.12
N THR A 158 -15.15 -17.05 -20.22
CA THR A 158 -16.57 -17.07 -20.59
C THR A 158 -17.45 -17.06 -19.34
N GLY A 159 -18.48 -16.23 -19.33
CA GLY A 159 -19.42 -16.13 -18.21
C GLY A 159 -19.01 -15.05 -17.19
N THR A 160 -19.69 -15.05 -16.04
CA THR A 160 -19.45 -14.06 -14.98
C THR A 160 -18.64 -14.67 -13.84
N LEU A 161 -17.51 -14.04 -13.51
CA LEU A 161 -16.67 -14.36 -12.36
C LEU A 161 -17.16 -13.60 -11.12
N LYS A 162 -16.96 -14.18 -9.94
CA LYS A 162 -17.24 -13.49 -8.68
C LYS A 162 -16.06 -12.62 -8.27
N ALA A 163 -16.32 -11.33 -8.10
CA ALA A 163 -15.39 -10.36 -7.51
C ALA A 163 -15.90 -9.92 -6.13
N GLN A 164 -16.17 -10.88 -5.24
CA GLN A 164 -16.88 -10.65 -3.96
C GLN A 164 -15.98 -10.89 -2.74
N GLU A 165 -14.79 -11.47 -2.94
CA GLU A 165 -13.85 -11.83 -1.90
C GLU A 165 -12.44 -11.43 -2.34
N TYR A 166 -11.59 -11.07 -1.37
CA TYR A 166 -10.19 -10.81 -1.66
C TYR A 166 -9.49 -12.08 -2.16
N ALA A 167 -8.79 -11.94 -3.28
CA ALA A 167 -7.86 -12.95 -3.77
C ALA A 167 -6.57 -12.99 -2.92
N PRO A 168 -5.74 -14.05 -3.04
CA PRO A 168 -4.45 -14.12 -2.36
C PRO A 168 -3.53 -12.93 -2.70
N TYR A 169 -2.69 -12.54 -1.74
CA TYR A 169 -1.60 -11.58 -1.97
C TYR A 169 -0.27 -12.30 -2.16
N CYS A 170 0.73 -11.58 -2.69
CA CYS A 170 1.97 -12.20 -3.12
C CYS A 170 2.85 -12.65 -1.93
N PRO A 171 3.55 -13.79 -2.06
CA PRO A 171 4.44 -14.29 -1.03
C PRO A 171 5.61 -13.36 -0.78
N GLY A 172 5.70 -12.86 0.46
CA GLY A 172 6.81 -12.09 0.97
C GLY A 172 7.90 -12.94 1.60
N VAL A 173 8.92 -12.26 2.10
CA VAL A 173 10.06 -12.87 2.78
C VAL A 173 9.62 -13.60 4.04
N ASN A 174 9.99 -14.89 4.14
CA ASN A 174 9.64 -15.81 5.23
C ASN A 174 8.13 -16.11 5.38
N ASP A 175 7.29 -15.77 4.40
CA ASP A 175 5.88 -16.16 4.44
C ASP A 175 5.71 -17.67 4.16
N GLY A 176 4.60 -18.24 4.65
CA GLY A 176 4.14 -19.57 4.25
C GLY A 176 2.99 -19.47 3.26
N LEU A 177 3.05 -20.24 2.16
CA LEU A 177 1.95 -20.28 1.19
C LEU A 177 0.67 -20.82 1.84
N SER A 178 -0.46 -20.25 1.48
CA SER A 178 -1.79 -20.57 2.02
C SER A 178 -2.88 -20.08 1.08
N SER A 179 -4.15 -20.30 1.41
CA SER A 179 -5.26 -19.74 0.64
C SER A 179 -5.31 -18.20 0.60
N ARG A 180 -4.50 -17.51 1.42
CA ARG A 180 -4.37 -16.04 1.41
C ARG A 180 -3.05 -15.55 0.82
N ILE A 181 -2.07 -16.44 0.65
CA ILE A 181 -0.71 -16.10 0.18
C ILE A 181 -0.32 -17.12 -0.89
N ASP A 182 -0.29 -16.70 -2.15
CA ASP A 182 -0.04 -17.58 -3.30
C ASP A 182 0.81 -16.85 -4.35
N GLU A 183 1.59 -17.58 -5.15
CA GLU A 183 2.29 -16.97 -6.30
C GLU A 183 1.30 -16.43 -7.33
N ASP A 184 0.13 -17.06 -7.48
CA ASP A 184 -1.00 -16.47 -8.18
C ASP A 184 -1.63 -15.35 -7.33
N CYS A 185 -1.11 -14.13 -7.51
CA CYS A 185 -1.44 -12.99 -6.66
C CYS A 185 -1.70 -11.67 -7.39
N LEU A 186 -1.62 -11.61 -8.73
CA LEU A 186 -1.76 -10.36 -9.48
C LEU A 186 -3.23 -9.95 -9.64
N PHE A 187 -3.79 -9.50 -8.52
CA PHE A 187 -5.17 -9.07 -8.38
C PHE A 187 -5.28 -7.61 -7.92
N ALA A 188 -6.34 -6.95 -8.36
CA ALA A 188 -6.75 -5.62 -8.00
C ALA A 188 -8.13 -5.67 -7.34
N ASN A 189 -8.42 -4.64 -6.53
CA ASN A 189 -9.73 -4.44 -5.94
C ASN A 189 -10.18 -3.00 -6.22
N VAL A 190 -11.44 -2.82 -6.55
CA VAL A 190 -12.02 -1.52 -6.95
C VAL A 190 -13.24 -1.22 -6.09
N TRP A 191 -13.29 -0.02 -5.52
CA TRP A 191 -14.47 0.54 -4.87
C TRP A 191 -14.94 1.76 -5.65
N THR A 192 -16.23 1.80 -5.96
CA THR A 192 -16.85 2.87 -6.77
C THR A 192 -18.24 3.23 -6.23
N PRO A 193 -18.70 4.50 -6.33
CA PRO A 193 -20.07 4.86 -5.99
C PRO A 193 -21.11 4.00 -6.71
N ALA A 194 -22.17 3.59 -6.01
CA ALA A 194 -23.20 2.70 -6.57
C ALA A 194 -23.95 3.29 -7.77
N ASN A 195 -23.98 4.62 -7.89
CA ASN A 195 -24.60 5.35 -8.99
C ASN A 195 -23.61 5.74 -10.10
N ALA A 196 -22.34 5.35 -10.00
CA ALA A 196 -21.36 5.61 -11.05
C ALA A 196 -21.67 4.76 -12.29
N THR A 197 -21.57 5.40 -13.44
CA THR A 197 -21.68 4.80 -14.78
C THR A 197 -20.39 5.07 -15.54
N SER A 198 -20.19 4.43 -16.68
CA SER A 198 -18.99 4.65 -17.50
C SER A 198 -18.78 6.10 -17.98
N ASP A 199 -19.86 6.89 -18.03
CA ASP A 199 -19.82 8.31 -18.36
C ASP A 199 -19.49 9.22 -17.16
N SER A 200 -19.35 8.69 -15.94
CA SER A 200 -19.22 9.50 -14.72
C SER A 200 -17.88 10.22 -14.58
N LYS A 201 -16.82 9.69 -15.19
CA LYS A 201 -15.45 10.26 -15.21
C LYS A 201 -14.99 10.75 -13.82
N LEU A 202 -15.05 9.86 -12.84
CA LEU A 202 -14.63 10.15 -11.47
C LEU A 202 -13.10 10.08 -11.33
N PRO A 203 -12.46 10.99 -10.56
CA PRO A 203 -11.05 10.85 -10.17
C PRO A 203 -10.75 9.48 -9.55
N VAL A 204 -9.65 8.87 -9.99
CA VAL A 204 -9.23 7.54 -9.55
C VAL A 204 -8.04 7.66 -8.62
N MET A 205 -8.14 7.17 -7.39
CA MET A 205 -7.00 7.03 -6.49
C MET A 205 -6.49 5.59 -6.48
N VAL A 206 -5.21 5.41 -6.81
CA VAL A 206 -4.56 4.09 -6.89
C VAL A 206 -3.58 3.94 -5.74
N PHE A 207 -3.88 3.02 -4.83
CA PHE A 207 -3.10 2.81 -3.62
C PHE A 207 -1.99 1.78 -3.81
N PHE A 208 -0.75 2.25 -3.70
CA PHE A 208 0.46 1.45 -3.72
C PHE A 208 0.80 1.09 -2.28
N GLN A 209 0.60 -0.18 -1.94
CA GLN A 209 0.75 -0.63 -0.56
C GLN A 209 2.20 -0.67 -0.06
N SER A 210 2.31 -0.62 1.26
CA SER A 210 3.52 -0.78 2.05
C SER A 210 4.20 -2.14 1.91
N GLY A 211 5.35 -2.27 2.57
CA GLY A 211 5.95 -3.57 2.90
C GLY A 211 7.41 -3.72 2.52
N GLY A 212 8.12 -2.61 2.31
CA GLY A 212 9.57 -2.62 2.15
C GLY A 212 10.07 -3.36 0.92
N TYR A 213 9.22 -3.57 -0.10
CA TYR A 213 9.47 -4.46 -1.24
C TYR A 213 9.62 -5.95 -0.90
N ILE A 214 9.42 -6.33 0.38
CA ILE A 214 9.63 -7.71 0.87
C ILE A 214 8.34 -8.41 1.28
N ARG A 215 7.21 -7.72 1.36
CA ARG A 215 5.89 -8.29 1.66
C ARG A 215 4.79 -7.35 1.16
N ASN A 216 3.58 -7.84 0.96
CA ASN A 216 2.39 -7.00 0.81
C ASN A 216 1.82 -6.72 2.22
N ALA A 217 2.15 -5.56 2.80
CA ALA A 217 1.80 -5.29 4.20
C ALA A 217 0.42 -4.62 4.40
N SER A 218 -0.25 -4.23 3.31
CA SER A 218 -1.57 -3.61 3.37
C SER A 218 -2.49 -4.07 2.23
N PRO A 219 -2.63 -5.39 2.00
CA PRO A 219 -3.35 -5.93 0.82
C PRO A 219 -4.87 -5.73 0.87
N TYR A 220 -5.42 -5.41 2.05
CA TYR A 220 -6.87 -5.34 2.29
C TYR A 220 -7.36 -3.94 2.71
N VAL A 221 -6.62 -2.88 2.35
CA VAL A 221 -7.05 -1.49 2.62
C VAL A 221 -8.37 -1.21 1.92
N ASN A 222 -9.40 -0.89 2.70
CA ASN A 222 -10.76 -0.69 2.19
C ASN A 222 -11.01 0.78 1.82
N GLY A 223 -11.51 1.03 0.61
CA GLY A 223 -11.79 2.37 0.07
C GLY A 223 -13.07 3.05 0.56
N THR A 224 -13.97 2.32 1.23
CA THR A 224 -15.34 2.78 1.55
C THR A 224 -15.36 4.12 2.29
N GLN A 225 -14.58 4.25 3.37
CA GLN A 225 -14.58 5.49 4.17
C GLN A 225 -14.02 6.68 3.40
N LEU A 226 -13.02 6.44 2.54
CA LEU A 226 -12.41 7.49 1.73
C LEU A 226 -13.40 7.99 0.65
N ILE A 227 -14.12 7.07 0.00
CA ILE A 227 -15.16 7.40 -0.97
C ILE A 227 -16.30 8.15 -0.29
N SER A 228 -16.80 7.68 0.86
CA SER A 228 -17.82 8.41 1.62
C SER A 228 -17.38 9.82 2.01
N ALA A 229 -16.13 9.99 2.46
CA ALA A 229 -15.59 11.31 2.83
C ALA A 229 -15.46 12.27 1.62
N SER A 230 -15.30 11.72 0.41
CA SER A 230 -15.32 12.49 -0.84
C SER A 230 -16.72 12.93 -1.29
N ASN A 231 -17.77 12.58 -0.52
CA ASN A 231 -19.17 12.62 -0.94
C ASN A 231 -19.45 11.73 -2.17
N ASN A 232 -18.84 10.55 -2.22
CA ASN A 232 -18.98 9.57 -3.31
C ASN A 232 -18.57 10.13 -4.68
N ASN A 233 -17.44 10.85 -4.76
CA ASN A 233 -16.95 11.49 -5.99
C ASN A 233 -15.56 11.01 -6.42
N ILE A 234 -15.11 9.85 -5.95
CA ILE A 234 -13.84 9.24 -6.36
C ILE A 234 -14.01 7.73 -6.48
N ILE A 235 -13.13 7.11 -7.24
CA ILE A 235 -12.90 5.67 -7.25
C ILE A 235 -11.62 5.37 -6.47
N PHE A 236 -11.62 4.27 -5.71
CA PHE A 236 -10.43 3.79 -5.03
C PHE A 236 -10.04 2.42 -5.58
N VAL A 237 -8.76 2.27 -5.92
CA VAL A 237 -8.17 1.02 -6.40
C VAL A 237 -7.02 0.65 -5.48
N ASN A 238 -6.99 -0.59 -4.99
CA ASN A 238 -5.79 -1.17 -4.41
C ASN A 238 -5.43 -2.45 -5.18
N PHE A 239 -4.21 -2.95 -5.00
CA PHE A 239 -3.74 -4.12 -5.74
C PHE A 239 -2.52 -4.77 -5.09
N ASN A 240 -2.25 -5.99 -5.53
CA ASN A 240 -1.06 -6.74 -5.18
C ASN A 240 -0.03 -6.68 -6.30
N TYR A 241 1.25 -6.62 -5.92
CA TYR A 241 2.41 -6.72 -6.80
C TYR A 241 3.42 -7.68 -6.15
N ARG A 242 4.22 -8.38 -6.96
CA ARG A 242 5.25 -9.32 -6.50
C ARG A 242 6.28 -8.59 -5.65
N VAL A 243 6.71 -9.26 -4.61
CA VAL A 243 7.65 -8.76 -3.59
C VAL A 243 8.70 -9.82 -3.28
N GLY A 244 9.71 -9.46 -2.49
CA GLY A 244 10.78 -10.35 -2.08
C GLY A 244 11.50 -10.95 -3.29
N MET A 245 11.89 -12.22 -3.19
CA MET A 245 12.55 -12.95 -4.27
C MET A 245 11.71 -13.02 -5.54
N PHE A 246 10.38 -13.09 -5.45
CA PHE A 246 9.52 -13.20 -6.63
C PHE A 246 9.41 -11.91 -7.42
N GLY A 247 9.51 -10.75 -6.76
CA GLY A 247 9.42 -9.45 -7.41
C GLY A 247 10.77 -8.82 -7.77
N PHE A 248 11.83 -9.20 -7.06
CA PHE A 248 13.11 -8.46 -7.06
C PHE A 248 14.34 -9.37 -7.09
N LEU A 249 14.23 -10.58 -7.64
CA LEU A 249 15.42 -11.36 -8.01
C LEU A 249 16.17 -10.63 -9.13
N ALA A 250 17.47 -10.46 -8.96
CA ALA A 250 18.32 -9.74 -9.90
C ALA A 250 19.60 -10.53 -10.17
N SER A 251 19.88 -10.74 -11.45
CA SER A 251 21.09 -11.41 -11.94
C SER A 251 21.24 -11.18 -13.44
N LYS A 252 22.36 -11.60 -14.02
CA LYS A 252 22.54 -11.62 -15.48
C LYS A 252 21.52 -12.55 -16.16
N GLU A 253 21.20 -13.70 -15.56
CA GLU A 253 20.24 -14.66 -16.10
C GLU A 253 18.83 -14.06 -16.16
N VAL A 254 18.40 -13.37 -15.09
CA VAL A 254 17.11 -12.67 -15.07
C VAL A 254 17.07 -11.52 -16.08
N LYS A 255 18.20 -10.84 -16.32
CA LYS A 255 18.29 -9.79 -17.33
C LYS A 255 18.19 -10.34 -18.76
N GLU A 256 18.73 -11.54 -19.01
CA GLU A 256 18.77 -12.16 -20.33
C GLU A 256 17.47 -12.87 -20.72
N ASP A 257 16.88 -13.65 -19.81
CA ASP A 257 15.63 -14.40 -20.06
C ASP A 257 14.57 -14.14 -18.99
N GLY A 258 14.41 -12.88 -18.60
CA GLY A 258 13.41 -12.45 -17.62
C GLY A 258 13.17 -10.95 -17.68
N HIS A 259 12.84 -10.38 -16.54
CA HIS A 259 12.72 -8.94 -16.35
C HIS A 259 13.14 -8.58 -14.93
N LEU A 260 14.18 -7.75 -14.81
CA LEU A 260 14.56 -7.15 -13.54
C LEU A 260 13.40 -6.29 -12.99
N ASN A 261 13.33 -6.08 -11.68
CA ASN A 261 12.27 -5.25 -11.10
C ASN A 261 10.83 -5.73 -11.46
N ALA A 262 10.61 -7.04 -11.58
CA ALA A 262 9.31 -7.61 -11.94
C ALA A 262 8.15 -7.08 -11.09
N GLY A 263 8.38 -6.83 -9.79
CA GLY A 263 7.40 -6.21 -8.90
C GLY A 263 7.03 -4.74 -9.25
N LEU A 264 7.95 -3.97 -9.84
CA LEU A 264 7.63 -2.62 -10.37
C LEU A 264 6.95 -2.69 -11.73
N MET A 265 7.24 -3.73 -12.51
CA MET A 265 6.51 -4.01 -13.75
C MET A 265 5.06 -4.40 -13.48
N ASP A 266 4.78 -5.15 -12.40
CA ASP A 266 3.42 -5.43 -11.94
C ASP A 266 2.63 -4.12 -11.72
N GLN A 267 3.25 -3.15 -11.05
CA GLN A 267 2.65 -1.83 -10.82
C GLN A 267 2.43 -1.06 -12.12
N ARG A 268 3.43 -1.03 -13.02
CA ARG A 268 3.31 -0.37 -14.33
C ARG A 268 2.20 -1.01 -15.17
N PHE A 269 2.09 -2.34 -15.12
CA PHE A 269 1.08 -3.09 -15.83
C PHE A 269 -0.33 -2.79 -15.30
N LEU A 270 -0.51 -2.70 -13.98
CA LEU A 270 -1.78 -2.25 -13.41
C LEU A 270 -2.13 -0.84 -13.89
N LEU A 271 -1.19 0.11 -13.92
CA LEU A 271 -1.49 1.46 -14.40
C LEU A 271 -2.01 1.44 -15.84
N ASN A 272 -1.42 0.60 -16.71
CA ASN A 272 -1.94 0.39 -18.06
C ASN A 272 -3.32 -0.30 -18.06
N TRP A 273 -3.57 -1.25 -17.17
CA TRP A 273 -4.88 -1.87 -16.99
C TRP A 273 -5.94 -0.84 -16.56
N ILE A 274 -5.59 0.09 -15.66
CA ILE A 274 -6.47 1.19 -15.24
C ILE A 274 -6.81 2.08 -16.43
N GLN A 275 -5.82 2.47 -17.23
CA GLN A 275 -6.05 3.27 -18.44
C GLN A 275 -7.03 2.59 -19.42
N LYS A 276 -6.98 1.26 -19.52
CA LYS A 276 -7.86 0.48 -20.41
C LYS A 276 -9.27 0.26 -19.86
N HIS A 277 -9.42 0.14 -18.55
CA HIS A 277 -10.62 -0.50 -17.96
C HIS A 277 -11.32 0.33 -16.88
N ILE A 278 -10.70 1.37 -16.33
CA ILE A 278 -11.29 2.07 -15.17
C ILE A 278 -12.58 2.82 -15.51
N GLU A 279 -12.77 3.16 -16.78
CA GLU A 279 -14.01 3.75 -17.30
C GLU A 279 -15.21 2.84 -17.04
N GLU A 280 -15.07 1.52 -17.10
CA GLU A 280 -16.18 0.58 -16.84
C GLU A 280 -16.67 0.64 -15.38
N PHE A 281 -15.84 1.16 -14.47
CA PHE A 281 -16.19 1.42 -13.07
C PHE A 281 -16.66 2.87 -12.84
N GLY A 282 -16.69 3.69 -13.89
CA GLY A 282 -17.02 5.11 -13.89
C GLY A 282 -15.85 6.05 -13.63
N GLY A 283 -14.61 5.56 -13.75
CA GLY A 283 -13.41 6.34 -13.53
C GLY A 283 -12.99 7.17 -14.73
N ASP A 284 -12.22 8.21 -14.48
CA ASP A 284 -11.54 9.00 -15.50
C ASP A 284 -10.08 8.53 -15.65
N PRO A 285 -9.69 7.90 -16.77
CA PRO A 285 -8.31 7.48 -17.00
C PRO A 285 -7.34 8.67 -17.10
N GLU A 286 -7.83 9.86 -17.47
CA GLU A 286 -7.01 11.08 -17.52
C GLU A 286 -6.80 11.72 -16.14
N HIS A 287 -7.55 11.28 -15.10
CA HIS A 287 -7.47 11.83 -13.75
C HIS A 287 -7.12 10.75 -12.70
N VAL A 288 -6.06 10.00 -12.98
CA VAL A 288 -5.49 8.98 -12.07
C VAL A 288 -4.48 9.61 -11.11
N ILE A 289 -4.65 9.41 -9.81
CA ILE A 289 -3.75 9.88 -8.75
C ILE A 289 -3.10 8.67 -8.06
N LEU A 290 -1.77 8.62 -8.09
CA LEU A 290 -1.03 7.60 -7.35
C LEU A 290 -0.97 7.97 -5.88
N HIS A 291 -1.23 7.04 -4.98
CA HIS A 291 -1.02 7.20 -3.54
C HIS A 291 -0.22 6.02 -3.00
N GLY A 292 1.02 6.27 -2.60
CA GLY A 292 1.87 5.26 -2.01
C GLY A 292 2.17 5.52 -0.54
N GLU A 293 2.27 4.46 0.24
CA GLU A 293 2.77 4.49 1.63
C GLU A 293 4.07 3.67 1.75
N SER A 294 5.09 4.20 2.43
CA SER A 294 6.37 3.51 2.66
C SER A 294 7.05 3.04 1.37
N ALA A 295 7.21 1.73 1.15
CA ALA A 295 7.72 1.18 -0.11
C ALA A 295 6.79 1.48 -1.29
N GLY A 296 5.50 1.63 -1.05
CA GLY A 296 4.55 2.16 -2.02
C GLY A 296 4.84 3.62 -2.35
N ALA A 297 5.21 4.45 -1.37
CA ALA A 297 5.63 5.84 -1.63
C ALA A 297 6.96 5.90 -2.41
N GLY A 298 7.90 4.99 -2.10
CA GLY A 298 9.10 4.78 -2.91
C GLY A 298 8.75 4.31 -4.33
N SER A 299 7.76 3.44 -4.47
CA SER A 299 7.25 3.00 -5.77
C SER A 299 6.64 4.15 -6.57
N VAL A 300 5.85 5.04 -5.95
CA VAL A 300 5.36 6.27 -6.59
C VAL A 300 6.51 7.14 -7.08
N ALA A 301 7.56 7.31 -6.26
CA ALA A 301 8.76 8.02 -6.68
C ALA A 301 9.44 7.33 -7.89
N LEU A 302 9.57 6.02 -7.87
CA LEU A 302 10.14 5.24 -8.98
C LEU A 302 9.29 5.33 -10.26
N GLN A 303 7.95 5.31 -10.16
CA GLN A 303 7.07 5.46 -11.33
C GLN A 303 7.17 6.85 -11.97
N LEU A 304 7.51 7.90 -11.20
CA LEU A 304 7.75 9.25 -11.73
C LEU A 304 9.03 9.33 -12.58
N VAL A 305 10.07 8.56 -12.26
CA VAL A 305 11.36 8.55 -12.99
C VAL A 305 11.48 7.39 -13.98
N ALA A 306 10.49 6.50 -14.03
CA ALA A 306 10.49 5.35 -14.93
C ALA A 306 10.74 5.78 -16.39
N TYR A 307 11.60 5.03 -17.08
CA TYR A 307 12.03 5.30 -18.46
C TYR A 307 12.58 6.73 -18.66
N GLY A 308 13.36 7.21 -17.69
CA GLY A 308 13.93 8.57 -17.71
C GLY A 308 12.88 9.67 -17.56
N GLY A 309 11.75 9.37 -16.90
CA GLY A 309 10.67 10.33 -16.68
C GLY A 309 9.79 10.59 -17.91
N LYS A 310 9.76 9.67 -18.87
CA LYS A 310 8.84 9.73 -20.00
C LYS A 310 7.40 9.70 -19.48
N ASP A 311 6.66 10.76 -19.78
CA ASP A 311 5.23 10.82 -19.48
C ASP A 311 4.46 9.99 -20.50
N GLU A 312 3.83 8.92 -20.02
CA GLU A 312 3.00 8.02 -20.82
C GLU A 312 1.51 8.26 -20.58
N GLY A 313 1.14 9.33 -19.87
CA GLY A 313 -0.26 9.68 -19.57
C GLY A 313 -0.93 8.75 -18.56
N LEU A 314 -0.16 7.99 -17.77
CA LEU A 314 -0.70 6.98 -16.86
C LEU A 314 -1.30 7.54 -15.56
N PHE A 315 -0.91 8.76 -15.19
CA PHE A 315 -1.35 9.42 -13.96
C PHE A 315 -1.20 10.94 -14.07
N ALA A 316 -2.07 11.67 -13.39
CA ALA A 316 -2.15 13.13 -13.37
C ALA A 316 -1.67 13.74 -12.03
N GLY A 317 -1.35 12.93 -11.03
CA GLY A 317 -0.88 13.39 -9.73
C GLY A 317 -0.33 12.27 -8.85
N ALA A 318 0.41 12.65 -7.81
CA ALA A 318 1.09 11.72 -6.93
C ALA A 318 1.01 12.13 -5.45
N ILE A 319 0.88 11.14 -4.58
CA ILE A 319 0.94 11.24 -3.12
C ILE A 319 2.00 10.25 -2.61
N ALA A 320 3.05 10.78 -1.99
CA ALA A 320 4.15 10.00 -1.42
C ALA A 320 4.15 10.12 0.12
N GLU A 321 3.57 9.12 0.78
CA GLU A 321 3.42 9.05 2.23
C GLU A 321 4.57 8.24 2.85
N SER A 322 5.53 8.95 3.47
CA SER A 322 6.71 8.39 4.11
C SER A 322 7.59 7.56 3.17
N THR A 323 8.09 8.18 2.10
CA THR A 323 8.94 7.54 1.07
C THR A 323 10.01 6.62 1.63
N PHE A 324 9.90 5.32 1.32
CA PHE A 324 10.94 4.34 1.54
C PHE A 324 11.45 3.82 0.19
N MET A 325 12.67 4.22 -0.16
CA MET A 325 13.37 3.76 -1.35
C MET A 325 14.78 3.34 -0.92
N PRO A 326 15.10 2.03 -0.88
CA PRO A 326 16.45 1.58 -0.61
C PRO A 326 17.39 2.04 -1.74
N GLY A 327 18.70 1.86 -1.56
CA GLY A 327 19.61 1.99 -2.69
C GLY A 327 19.18 1.05 -3.82
N LEU A 328 19.25 1.51 -5.07
CA LEU A 328 19.06 0.68 -6.26
C LEU A 328 20.45 0.22 -6.74
N PRO A 329 20.96 -0.93 -6.28
CA PRO A 329 22.26 -1.43 -6.72
C PRO A 329 22.23 -1.82 -8.20
N ASN A 330 23.42 -1.94 -8.78
CA ASN A 330 23.57 -2.57 -10.09
C ASN A 330 23.25 -4.07 -9.95
N PRO A 331 22.43 -4.67 -10.83
CA PRO A 331 22.14 -6.11 -10.83
C PRO A 331 23.41 -6.98 -10.86
N ASP A 332 24.51 -6.51 -11.47
CA ASP A 332 25.78 -7.23 -11.48
C ASP A 332 26.35 -7.43 -10.06
N ASP A 333 26.12 -6.47 -9.15
CA ASP A 333 26.53 -6.54 -7.74
C ASP A 333 25.62 -7.47 -6.91
N LEU A 334 24.52 -7.95 -7.50
CA LEU A 334 23.53 -8.80 -6.84
C LEU A 334 23.59 -10.26 -7.30
N GLN A 335 24.51 -10.63 -8.19
CA GLN A 335 24.64 -12.01 -8.68
C GLN A 335 24.74 -13.04 -7.54
N TYR A 336 25.45 -12.71 -6.46
CA TYR A 336 25.57 -13.58 -5.29
C TYR A 336 24.22 -13.93 -4.63
N GLN A 337 23.20 -13.07 -4.77
CA GLN A 337 21.86 -13.34 -4.28
C GLN A 337 21.17 -14.44 -5.08
N PHE A 338 21.31 -14.40 -6.41
CA PHE A 338 20.81 -15.40 -7.32
C PHE A 338 21.55 -16.73 -7.14
N ASP A 339 22.88 -16.69 -7.12
CA ASP A 339 23.72 -17.87 -6.93
C ASP A 339 23.40 -18.57 -5.60
N ARG A 340 23.06 -17.81 -4.55
CA ARG A 340 22.61 -18.39 -3.26
C ARG A 340 21.33 -19.20 -3.42
N VAL A 341 20.36 -18.73 -4.21
CA VAL A 341 19.11 -19.45 -4.45
C VAL A 341 19.37 -20.69 -5.28
N VAL A 342 20.15 -20.56 -6.37
CA VAL A 342 20.56 -21.68 -7.22
C VAL A 342 21.26 -22.77 -6.40
N ASN A 343 22.28 -22.40 -5.61
CA ASN A 343 23.05 -23.33 -4.78
C ASN A 343 22.27 -23.95 -3.62
N ALA A 344 21.13 -23.37 -3.25
CA ALA A 344 20.26 -23.91 -2.21
C ALA A 344 19.20 -24.87 -2.79
N THR A 345 19.18 -25.05 -4.11
CA THR A 345 18.25 -25.90 -4.85
C THR A 345 19.04 -26.93 -5.68
N ASP A 346 18.34 -27.87 -6.32
CA ASP A 346 18.96 -28.84 -7.24
C ASP A 346 19.29 -28.24 -8.62
N CYS A 347 19.35 -26.91 -8.75
CA CYS A 347 19.57 -26.20 -10.01
C CYS A 347 21.02 -25.80 -10.29
N ALA A 348 21.97 -26.07 -9.38
CA ALA A 348 23.36 -25.64 -9.52
C ALA A 348 24.06 -26.23 -10.75
N ASP A 349 23.72 -27.47 -11.12
CA ASP A 349 24.31 -28.18 -12.26
C ASP A 349 23.47 -28.09 -13.54
N ALA A 350 22.42 -27.26 -13.57
CA ALA A 350 21.56 -27.11 -14.73
C ALA A 350 22.23 -26.24 -15.81
N ASP A 351 22.09 -26.63 -17.08
CA ASP A 351 22.55 -25.82 -18.23
C ASP A 351 21.89 -24.44 -18.26
N ASP A 352 20.63 -24.37 -17.80
CA ASP A 352 19.84 -23.14 -17.66
C ASP A 352 19.27 -23.09 -16.24
N THR A 353 20.00 -22.38 -15.38
CA THR A 353 19.69 -22.27 -13.95
C THR A 353 18.37 -21.53 -13.71
N LEU A 354 18.06 -20.48 -14.48
CA LEU A 354 16.81 -19.72 -14.34
C LEU A 354 15.60 -20.56 -14.74
N LYS A 355 15.69 -21.30 -15.86
CA LYS A 355 14.64 -22.23 -16.28
C LYS A 355 14.47 -23.38 -15.29
N CYS A 356 15.55 -23.88 -14.70
CA CYS A 356 15.46 -24.86 -13.62
C CYS A 356 14.68 -24.29 -12.42
N LEU A 357 15.00 -23.07 -11.97
CA LEU A 357 14.29 -22.39 -10.87
C LEU A 357 12.80 -22.17 -11.18
N ARG A 358 12.44 -21.87 -12.43
CA ARG A 358 11.03 -21.79 -12.89
C ARG A 358 10.29 -23.12 -12.77
N GLY A 359 10.99 -24.25 -12.87
CA GLY A 359 10.43 -25.59 -12.71
C GLY A 359 10.17 -26.02 -11.27
N ILE A 360 10.72 -25.32 -10.28
CA ILE A 360 10.56 -25.67 -8.85
C ILE A 360 9.11 -25.36 -8.39
N LYS A 361 8.54 -26.19 -7.51
CA LYS A 361 7.23 -25.89 -6.91
C LYS A 361 7.29 -24.62 -6.07
N SER A 362 6.21 -23.84 -6.08
CA SER A 362 6.13 -22.55 -5.37
C SER A 362 6.44 -22.69 -3.87
N THR A 363 5.98 -23.78 -3.23
CA THR A 363 6.24 -24.08 -1.82
C THR A 363 7.73 -24.25 -1.52
N ASP A 364 8.44 -24.96 -2.40
CA ASP A 364 9.84 -25.32 -2.21
C ASP A 364 10.72 -24.10 -2.52
N LEU A 365 10.38 -23.38 -3.58
CA LEU A 365 11.06 -22.14 -3.94
C LEU A 365 10.87 -21.04 -2.87
N GLN A 366 9.66 -20.93 -2.29
CA GLN A 366 9.37 -19.95 -1.22
C GLN A 366 10.25 -20.17 0.03
N ALA A 367 10.73 -21.38 0.29
CA ALA A 367 11.67 -21.63 1.40
C ALA A 367 12.99 -20.84 1.26
N HIS A 368 13.34 -20.41 0.03
CA HIS A 368 14.53 -19.62 -0.27
C HIS A 368 14.26 -18.11 -0.34
N ASN A 369 13.00 -17.70 -0.25
CA ASN A 369 12.59 -16.29 -0.11
C ASN A 369 12.78 -15.82 1.33
N ALA A 370 14.05 -15.73 1.75
CA ALA A 370 14.43 -15.48 3.13
C ALA A 370 15.38 -14.28 3.28
N LYS A 371 15.43 -13.74 4.50
CA LYS A 371 16.45 -12.75 4.88
C LYS A 371 17.84 -13.37 4.86
N ALA A 372 18.81 -12.66 4.33
CA ALA A 372 20.20 -13.08 4.28
C ALA A 372 21.16 -11.90 4.45
N PRO A 373 22.43 -12.15 4.79
CA PRO A 373 23.44 -11.10 4.80
C PRO A 373 23.76 -10.64 3.37
N PHE A 374 23.98 -9.33 3.20
CA PHE A 374 24.71 -8.83 2.04
C PHE A 374 26.16 -9.35 2.08
N ASP A 375 26.82 -9.42 0.92
CA ASP A 375 28.21 -9.85 0.86
C ASP A 375 29.10 -9.05 1.83
N GLY A 376 30.00 -9.75 2.51
CA GLY A 376 30.86 -9.19 3.57
C GLY A 376 30.15 -8.77 4.87
N ARG A 377 28.85 -9.02 5.07
CA ARG A 377 28.13 -8.69 6.32
C ARG A 377 27.80 -9.92 7.15
N ALA A 378 27.87 -9.78 8.48
CA ALA A 378 27.51 -10.86 9.40
C ALA A 378 26.00 -10.92 9.73
N TYR A 379 25.28 -9.79 9.61
CA TYR A 379 23.87 -9.71 9.98
C TYR A 379 22.95 -9.84 8.75
N ARG A 380 21.79 -10.49 8.95
CA ARG A 380 20.76 -10.62 7.91
C ARG A 380 20.08 -9.26 7.67
N SER A 381 19.93 -8.88 6.40
CA SER A 381 19.21 -7.68 6.03
C SER A 381 17.70 -7.91 6.02
N TYR A 382 16.93 -6.93 6.51
CA TYR A 382 15.47 -6.94 6.35
C TYR A 382 15.08 -6.69 4.89
N PHE A 383 15.73 -5.74 4.22
CA PHE A 383 15.45 -5.34 2.84
C PHE A 383 16.50 -5.96 1.92
N TYR A 384 16.56 -7.29 1.91
CA TYR A 384 17.55 -8.05 1.15
C TYR A 384 17.26 -8.03 -0.35
N TRP A 385 15.99 -8.24 -0.70
CA TRP A 385 15.46 -8.08 -2.05
C TRP A 385 14.95 -6.64 -2.21
N ALA A 386 15.39 -5.96 -3.27
CA ALA A 386 15.08 -4.56 -3.50
C ALA A 386 15.12 -4.24 -4.99
N PRO A 387 14.49 -3.12 -5.42
CA PRO A 387 14.66 -2.59 -6.77
C PRO A 387 16.13 -2.37 -7.14
N THR A 388 16.44 -2.46 -8.43
CA THR A 388 17.78 -2.31 -9.01
C THR A 388 17.78 -1.28 -10.14
N THR A 389 18.94 -0.74 -10.48
CA THR A 389 19.08 -0.05 -11.77
C THR A 389 19.11 -1.09 -12.89
N ASP A 390 18.22 -1.01 -13.88
CA ASP A 390 18.14 -2.04 -14.94
C ASP A 390 18.67 -1.56 -16.31
N GLY A 391 18.96 -0.26 -16.45
CA GLY A 391 19.43 0.31 -17.71
C GLY A 391 18.30 0.63 -18.70
N ASP A 392 17.05 0.38 -18.33
CA ASP A 392 15.85 0.62 -19.16
C ASP A 392 14.80 1.42 -18.37
N MET A 393 14.02 0.78 -17.50
CA MET A 393 13.08 1.47 -16.60
C MET A 393 13.83 2.47 -15.70
N PHE A 394 15.04 2.12 -15.26
CA PHE A 394 15.94 2.99 -14.50
C PHE A 394 17.32 3.04 -15.19
N PRO A 395 17.53 3.98 -16.13
CA PRO A 395 18.78 4.12 -16.86
C PRO A 395 19.93 4.70 -16.01
N ASP A 396 19.60 5.32 -14.87
CA ASP A 396 20.55 5.85 -13.88
C ASP A 396 19.92 5.75 -12.49
N LEU A 397 20.66 6.16 -11.46
CA LEU A 397 20.13 6.24 -10.09
C LEU A 397 18.95 7.23 -10.03
N PRO A 398 17.83 6.90 -9.36
CA PRO A 398 16.68 7.79 -9.24
C PRO A 398 17.02 9.20 -8.74
N SER A 399 17.96 9.33 -7.80
CA SER A 399 18.42 10.64 -7.31
C SER A 399 18.98 11.52 -8.42
N LYS A 400 19.77 10.94 -9.34
CA LYS A 400 20.31 11.67 -10.49
C LYS A 400 19.25 12.00 -11.52
N LEU A 401 18.28 11.11 -11.75
CA LEU A 401 17.14 11.39 -12.64
C LEU A 401 16.34 12.59 -12.11
N TYR A 402 16.09 12.64 -10.80
CA TYR A 402 15.47 13.80 -10.16
C TYR A 402 16.31 15.08 -10.28
N GLU A 403 17.62 15.02 -10.05
CA GLU A 403 18.53 16.16 -10.20
C GLU A 403 18.56 16.72 -11.63
N LYS A 404 18.52 15.85 -12.64
CA LYS A 404 18.44 16.23 -14.06
C LYS A 404 17.06 16.75 -14.47
N GLY A 405 16.04 16.56 -13.63
CA GLY A 405 14.65 16.86 -13.97
C GLY A 405 14.01 15.80 -14.89
N GLU A 406 14.58 14.61 -15.00
CA GLU A 406 14.09 13.45 -15.76
C GLU A 406 13.02 12.70 -14.95
N PHE A 407 11.87 13.34 -14.77
CA PHE A 407 10.70 12.78 -14.10
C PHE A 407 9.41 13.42 -14.60
N VAL A 408 8.32 12.68 -14.57
CA VAL A 408 6.97 13.13 -14.96
C VAL A 408 6.52 14.31 -14.07
N LYS A 409 6.11 15.42 -14.69
CA LYS A 409 5.81 16.70 -14.00
C LYS A 409 4.33 16.80 -13.64
N VAL A 410 3.95 16.15 -12.55
CA VAL A 410 2.58 16.21 -12.01
C VAL A 410 2.57 16.82 -10.59
N PRO A 411 1.42 17.36 -10.11
CA PRO A 411 1.28 17.77 -8.73
C PRO A 411 1.65 16.63 -7.76
N LEU A 412 2.48 16.96 -6.77
CA LEU A 412 2.98 16.01 -5.76
C LEU A 412 2.61 16.50 -4.36
N LEU A 413 1.96 15.64 -3.59
CA LEU A 413 1.85 15.78 -2.14
C LEU A 413 2.81 14.77 -1.50
N SER A 414 3.76 15.24 -0.69
CA SER A 414 4.71 14.37 0.00
C SER A 414 4.78 14.72 1.48
N GLY A 415 4.94 13.72 2.34
CA GLY A 415 5.10 13.94 3.77
C GLY A 415 5.73 12.75 4.47
N SER A 416 6.17 12.95 5.71
CA SER A 416 6.76 11.91 6.55
C SER A 416 6.29 12.07 8.00
N CYS A 417 6.25 10.99 8.77
CA CYS A 417 6.02 11.04 10.21
C CYS A 417 7.24 11.63 10.96
N THR A 418 6.99 12.40 12.02
CA THR A 418 8.03 13.04 12.84
C THR A 418 9.06 12.06 13.41
N ASN A 419 8.65 10.84 13.74
CA ASN A 419 9.49 9.83 14.37
C ASN A 419 9.57 8.58 13.50
N GLY A 420 10.70 8.36 12.82
CA GLY A 420 11.01 7.14 12.07
C GLY A 420 11.31 5.91 12.93
N MET A 421 10.91 5.93 14.21
CA MET A 421 11.27 4.91 15.21
C MET A 421 10.61 3.54 14.96
N TYR A 422 9.73 3.45 13.96
CA TYR A 422 8.91 2.31 13.55
C TYR A 422 9.65 1.16 12.86
N LEU A 423 10.94 1.31 12.53
CA LEU A 423 11.83 0.16 12.30
C LEU A 423 12.21 -0.57 13.62
N SER A 424 11.64 -0.11 14.75
CA SER A 424 11.49 -0.76 16.06
C SER A 424 9.99 -0.71 16.46
N PRO A 425 9.42 -1.68 17.20
CA PRO A 425 8.11 -2.28 16.90
C PRO A 425 6.89 -1.59 17.53
N TYR A 426 6.18 -0.70 16.82
CA TYR A 426 4.75 -0.41 17.05
C TYR A 426 4.10 -0.10 15.67
N SER A 427 2.79 0.15 15.50
CA SER A 427 2.17 0.58 14.20
C SER A 427 1.78 2.08 14.16
N CYS A 428 1.86 2.71 12.98
CA CYS A 428 1.32 4.06 12.71
C CYS A 428 0.01 3.92 11.92
N TYR A 429 -1.05 4.64 12.31
CA TYR A 429 -2.33 4.65 11.61
C TYR A 429 -2.56 6.04 11.00
N ILE A 430 -2.45 6.19 9.68
CA ILE A 430 -2.51 7.48 8.96
C ILE A 430 -3.86 7.72 8.24
N THR A 431 -4.82 6.79 8.29
CA THR A 431 -6.16 7.00 7.73
C THR A 431 -6.86 8.26 8.24
N ASN A 432 -6.58 8.71 9.47
CA ASN A 432 -7.18 9.91 10.05
C ASN A 432 -6.55 11.25 9.59
N SER A 433 -5.31 11.26 9.09
CA SER A 433 -4.58 12.50 8.77
C SER A 433 -4.95 13.05 7.39
N ILE A 434 -5.17 12.17 6.40
CA ILE A 434 -5.62 12.55 5.05
C ILE A 434 -7.04 13.14 5.11
N LEU A 435 -7.93 12.54 5.92
CA LEU A 435 -9.27 13.07 6.15
C LEU A 435 -9.24 14.50 6.75
N ARG A 436 -8.34 14.75 7.71
CA ARG A 436 -8.12 16.10 8.26
C ARG A 436 -7.55 17.08 7.23
N GLY A 437 -6.63 16.64 6.37
CA GLY A 437 -6.10 17.46 5.27
C GLY A 437 -7.17 17.91 4.29
N ILE A 438 -8.06 17.01 3.87
CA ILE A 438 -9.20 17.31 3.00
C ILE A 438 -10.17 18.29 3.68
N GLN A 439 -10.40 18.13 4.98
CA GLN A 439 -11.32 18.99 5.76
C GLN A 439 -10.76 20.41 6.00
N LEU A 440 -9.44 20.55 6.18
CA LEU A 440 -8.74 21.84 6.28
C LEU A 440 -8.72 22.58 4.94
N CYS A 441 -8.57 21.85 3.82
CA CYS A 441 -8.65 22.43 2.48
C CYS A 441 -10.06 23.00 2.18
N ARG A 442 -11.13 22.35 2.68
CA ARG A 442 -12.51 22.87 2.63
C ARG A 442 -12.69 24.16 3.45
N GLN A 443 -12.09 24.27 4.65
CA GLN A 443 -12.16 25.49 5.45
C GLN A 443 -11.41 26.67 4.80
N CYS A 444 -10.30 26.41 4.11
CA CYS A 444 -9.57 27.46 3.39
C CYS A 444 -10.33 27.97 2.15
N ARG A 445 -11.08 27.11 1.45
CA ARG A 445 -11.94 27.53 0.32
C ARG A 445 -13.11 28.42 0.74
N GLN A 446 -13.62 28.29 1.97
CA GLN A 446 -14.70 29.16 2.47
C GLN A 446 -14.21 30.54 2.94
N LEU A 447 -12.89 30.75 3.08
CA LEU A 447 -12.31 31.97 3.66
C LEU A 447 -11.65 32.91 2.64
N SER A 448 -11.71 32.63 1.33
CA SER A 448 -11.09 33.48 0.31
C SER A 448 -12.13 34.35 -0.41
N PRO A 449 -12.18 35.68 -0.19
CA PRO A 449 -12.84 36.58 -1.10
C PRO A 449 -11.97 36.75 -2.35
N VAL A 450 -12.60 36.58 -3.52
CA VAL A 450 -12.03 36.76 -4.85
C VAL A 450 -11.35 38.14 -4.95
N HIS A 451 -10.05 38.17 -5.18
CA HIS A 451 -9.34 39.35 -5.67
C HIS A 451 -8.63 39.02 -6.97
N THR A 452 -9.26 39.49 -8.06
CA THR A 452 -8.73 39.51 -9.41
C THR A 452 -7.64 40.58 -9.48
N LEU A 453 -6.40 40.17 -9.74
CA LEU A 453 -5.29 41.10 -10.01
C LEU A 453 -5.01 41.07 -11.52
N HIS A 454 -5.36 42.17 -12.19
CA HIS A 454 -4.92 42.48 -13.54
C HIS A 454 -3.43 42.78 -13.56
N ALA A 455 -2.74 42.19 -14.54
CA ALA A 455 -1.34 42.43 -14.85
C ALA A 455 -1.12 43.84 -15.44
N LYS A 456 0.04 44.43 -15.10
CA LYS A 456 0.75 45.41 -15.92
C LYS A 456 2.21 44.96 -16.02
#